data_AF-A0A5A9NEA5-F1
#
_entry.id   AF-A0A5A9NEA5-F1
#
_cell.length_a   1.000
_cell.length_b   1.000
_cell.length_c   1.000
_cell.angle_alpha   90.00
_cell.angle_beta   90.00
_cell.angle_gamma   90.00
#
_symmetry.space_group_name_H-M   'P 1'
#
loop_
_entity.id
_entity.type
_entity.pdbx_description
1 polymer ?
#
loop_
_entity_poly.entity_id
_entity_poly.type
_entity_poly.pdbx_seq_one_letter_code
_entity_poly.pdbx_strand_id
1 'polypeptide(L)'
;MRNLLTTQDQNFYRELILKEAYTRLAWKIKYSGEYPISSSTRRSKSIGLFDPPSVSKVTLPPVVQTRKPKTPVVTRWVVSEAPLMRPVSSETKASLYAGFSHDGRGRRLYLKKRTKQGPEEKYDHPILSSWDYGWRLGDYEMTCNTPANGRSEIVRNTFYARNGIFNIPSATDQCR
;
A
#
# COMPACT_ATOMS: atom_id res chain seq x y z
N MET A 1 -32.42 10.91 -11.93
CA MET A 1 -31.56 9.85 -11.37
C MET A 1 -32.25 8.52 -11.60
N ARG A 2 -31.90 7.79 -12.65
CA ARG A 2 -32.56 6.53 -13.04
C ARG A 2 -31.49 5.44 -13.10
N ASN A 3 -31.78 4.29 -12.50
CA ASN A 3 -30.95 3.08 -12.34
C ASN A 3 -30.05 3.08 -11.09
N LEU A 4 -30.66 3.00 -9.91
CA LEU A 4 -29.98 2.67 -8.66
C LEU A 4 -30.36 1.23 -8.29
N LEU A 5 -29.40 0.32 -8.40
CA LEU A 5 -29.45 -1.09 -7.97
C LEU A 5 -30.32 -2.03 -8.83
N THR A 6 -29.97 -2.21 -10.11
CA THR A 6 -30.43 -3.42 -10.82
C THR A 6 -29.76 -4.67 -10.24
N THR A 7 -30.37 -5.85 -10.38
CA THR A 7 -29.76 -7.13 -9.96
C THR A 7 -28.40 -7.34 -10.62
N GLN A 8 -28.23 -6.85 -11.85
CA GLN A 8 -26.96 -6.88 -12.57
C GLN A 8 -25.88 -6.06 -11.83
N ASP A 9 -26.20 -4.83 -11.41
CA ASP A 9 -25.27 -3.99 -10.65
C ASP A 9 -24.89 -4.65 -9.32
N GLN A 10 -25.87 -5.22 -8.62
CA GLN A 10 -25.65 -5.92 -7.35
C GLN A 10 -24.70 -7.12 -7.53
N ASN A 11 -24.90 -7.91 -8.58
CA ASN A 11 -24.01 -9.04 -8.91
C ASN A 11 -22.60 -8.55 -9.26
N PHE A 12 -22.49 -7.46 -10.03
CA PHE A 12 -21.22 -6.85 -10.35
C PHE A 12 -20.45 -6.42 -9.10
N TYR A 13 -21.09 -5.72 -8.15
CA TYR A 13 -20.44 -5.33 -6.90
C TYR A 13 -20.05 -6.54 -6.05
N ARG A 14 -20.89 -7.57 -6.00
CA ARG A 14 -20.57 -8.82 -5.29
C ARG A 14 -19.32 -9.48 -5.88
N GLU A 15 -19.24 -9.60 -7.20
CA GLU A 15 -18.05 -10.13 -7.87
C GLU A 15 -16.81 -9.28 -7.59
N LEU A 16 -16.94 -7.96 -7.62
CA LEU A 16 -15.85 -7.03 -7.38
C LEU A 16 -15.28 -7.21 -5.96
N ILE A 17 -16.15 -7.24 -4.95
CA ILE A 17 -15.75 -7.45 -3.55
C ILE A 17 -15.09 -8.83 -3.37
N LEU A 18 -15.62 -9.87 -3.99
CA LEU A 18 -15.04 -11.22 -3.90
C LEU A 18 -13.65 -11.28 -4.55
N LYS A 19 -13.47 -10.67 -5.72
CA LYS A 19 -12.16 -10.59 -6.41
C LYS A 19 -11.16 -9.78 -5.59
N GLU A 20 -11.58 -8.68 -5.00
CA GLU A 20 -10.76 -7.87 -4.09
C GLU A 20 -10.36 -8.66 -2.82
N ALA A 21 -11.30 -9.37 -2.19
CA ALA A 21 -10.99 -10.20 -1.03
C ALA A 21 -10.00 -11.33 -1.38
N TYR A 22 -10.22 -11.99 -2.52
CA TYR A 22 -9.35 -13.06 -3.00
C TYR A 22 -7.92 -12.57 -3.28
N THR A 23 -7.78 -11.46 -4.01
CA THR A 23 -6.47 -10.87 -4.33
C THR A 23 -5.70 -10.48 -3.08
N ARG A 24 -6.36 -9.86 -2.09
CA ARG A 24 -5.76 -9.55 -0.79
C ARG A 24 -5.26 -10.79 -0.04
N LEU A 25 -6.08 -11.84 0.00
CA LEU A 25 -5.71 -13.09 0.66
C LEU A 25 -4.55 -13.79 -0.07
N ALA A 26 -4.63 -13.92 -1.39
CA ALA A 26 -3.60 -14.54 -2.21
C ALA A 26 -2.26 -13.80 -2.07
N TRP A 27 -2.28 -12.47 -2.11
CA TRP A 27 -1.09 -11.65 -1.90
C TRP A 27 -0.52 -11.86 -0.51
N LYS A 28 -1.36 -11.80 0.54
CA LYS A 28 -0.90 -12.02 1.92
C LYS A 28 -0.29 -13.40 2.12
N ILE A 29 -0.88 -14.45 1.55
CA ILE A 29 -0.34 -15.81 1.66
C ILE A 29 1.05 -15.90 1.02
N LYS A 30 1.23 -15.32 -0.17
CA LYS A 30 2.51 -15.34 -0.89
C LYS A 30 3.59 -14.49 -0.22
N TYR A 31 3.22 -13.29 0.21
CA TYR A 31 4.17 -12.21 0.50
C TYR A 31 4.22 -11.82 1.99
N SER A 32 3.44 -12.45 2.87
CA SER A 32 3.44 -12.11 4.30
C SER A 32 4.79 -12.30 5.00
N GLY A 33 5.63 -13.21 4.51
CA GLY A 33 6.98 -13.43 5.03
C GLY A 33 7.97 -12.34 4.60
N GLU A 34 7.92 -11.94 3.33
CA GLU A 34 8.83 -10.94 2.74
C GLU A 34 8.45 -9.50 3.12
N TYR A 35 7.15 -9.25 3.27
CA TYR A 35 6.58 -7.95 3.57
C TYR A 35 5.73 -8.04 4.84
N PRO A 36 6.36 -8.11 6.03
CA PRO A 36 5.62 -8.06 7.27
C PRO A 36 4.85 -6.75 7.30
N ILE A 37 3.52 -6.87 7.34
CA ILE A 37 2.63 -5.73 7.47
C ILE A 37 3.08 -5.01 8.74
N SER A 38 3.58 -3.78 8.61
CA SER A 38 3.78 -2.90 9.76
C SER A 38 2.40 -2.43 10.21
N SER A 39 1.52 -3.38 10.57
CA SER A 39 0.61 -3.08 11.63
C SER A 39 1.56 -2.83 12.81
N SER A 40 1.85 -1.55 13.01
CA SER A 40 1.80 -1.04 14.36
C SER A 40 0.37 -1.35 14.85
N THR A 41 0.09 -2.64 15.11
CA THR A 41 -0.38 -3.04 16.40
C THR A 41 0.42 -2.14 17.30
N ARG A 42 -0.23 -1.08 17.78
CA ARG A 42 0.07 -0.60 19.11
C ARG A 42 0.02 -1.90 19.89
N ARG A 43 1.17 -2.58 20.05
CA ARG A 43 1.39 -3.44 21.18
C ARG A 43 0.84 -2.53 22.25
N SER A 44 -0.30 -2.91 22.81
CA SER A 44 -0.72 -2.33 24.06
C SER A 44 0.59 -2.30 24.83
N LYS A 45 1.12 -1.09 25.10
CA LYS A 45 2.09 -0.99 26.17
C LYS A 45 1.25 -1.58 27.28
N SER A 46 1.51 -2.85 27.60
CA SER A 46 1.28 -3.36 28.91
C SER A 46 2.01 -2.33 29.76
N ILE A 47 1.24 -1.33 30.20
CA ILE A 47 1.56 -0.52 31.37
C ILE A 47 2.08 -1.57 32.32
N GLY A 48 3.37 -1.44 32.65
CA GLY A 48 4.16 -2.51 33.23
C GLY A 48 3.33 -3.24 34.27
N LEU A 49 3.44 -4.58 34.28
CA LEU A 49 3.08 -5.35 35.46
C LEU A 49 3.77 -4.65 36.64
N PHE A 50 3.01 -3.84 37.36
CA PHE A 50 3.30 -3.55 38.73
C PHE A 50 3.00 -4.87 39.41
N ASP A 51 4.02 -5.65 39.70
CA ASP A 51 3.90 -6.72 40.66
C ASP A 51 3.66 -6.03 42.01
N PRO A 52 2.44 -6.09 42.59
CA PRO A 52 2.25 -5.54 43.92
C PRO A 52 3.09 -6.40 44.89
N PRO A 53 3.77 -5.78 45.88
CA PRO A 53 4.54 -6.54 46.85
C PRO A 53 3.62 -7.52 47.58
N SER A 54 4.12 -8.75 47.73
CA SER A 54 3.46 -9.84 48.44
C SER A 54 3.09 -9.42 49.87
N VAL A 55 1.86 -8.97 50.07
CA VAL A 55 1.29 -8.73 51.40
C VAL A 55 0.53 -9.98 51.84
N SER A 56 0.94 -10.45 53.01
CA SER A 56 0.39 -11.55 53.80
C SER A 56 -1.14 -11.62 53.77
N LYS A 57 -1.64 -12.84 53.55
CA LYS A 57 -3.06 -13.21 53.49
C LYS A 57 -3.82 -12.71 54.73
N VAL A 58 -4.69 -11.70 54.55
CA VAL A 58 -5.75 -11.38 55.49
C VAL A 58 -7.02 -12.08 54.99
N THR A 59 -7.51 -13.05 55.76
CA THR A 59 -8.74 -13.79 55.46
C THR A 59 -9.94 -12.96 55.91
N LEU A 60 -10.76 -12.49 54.97
CA LEU A 60 -12.07 -11.91 55.27
C LEU A 60 -13.15 -13.01 55.28
N PRO A 61 -14.21 -12.87 56.10
CA PRO A 61 -15.25 -13.88 56.23
C PRO A 61 -16.10 -14.02 54.94
N PRO A 62 -16.71 -15.19 54.71
CA PRO A 62 -17.38 -15.52 53.47
C PRO A 62 -18.71 -14.76 53.34
N VAL A 63 -18.74 -13.76 52.47
CA VAL A 63 -20.00 -13.18 51.98
C VAL A 63 -20.59 -14.13 50.94
N VAL A 64 -21.80 -14.61 51.19
CA VAL A 64 -22.59 -15.47 50.29
C VAL A 64 -22.84 -14.72 48.98
N GLN A 65 -22.08 -15.04 47.95
CA GLN A 65 -22.32 -14.53 46.59
C GLN A 65 -23.38 -15.38 45.90
N THR A 66 -24.53 -14.79 45.61
CA THR A 66 -25.51 -15.37 44.69
C THR A 66 -24.88 -15.46 43.30
N ARG A 67 -24.73 -16.69 42.80
CA ARG A 67 -24.14 -16.98 41.49
C ARG A 67 -25.10 -16.49 40.39
N LYS A 68 -24.78 -15.34 39.78
CA LYS A 68 -25.32 -15.03 38.45
C LYS A 68 -24.57 -15.88 37.42
N PRO A 69 -25.26 -16.56 36.48
CA PRO A 69 -24.59 -17.36 35.46
C PRO A 69 -23.75 -16.45 34.56
N LYS A 70 -22.46 -16.79 34.44
CA LYS A 70 -21.51 -16.17 33.52
C LYS A 70 -21.96 -16.51 32.10
N THR A 71 -22.46 -15.52 31.37
CA THR A 71 -22.52 -15.61 29.91
C THR A 71 -21.09 -15.77 29.39
N PRO A 72 -20.85 -16.59 28.35
CA PRO A 72 -19.53 -16.68 27.76
C PRO A 72 -19.18 -15.29 27.22
N VAL A 73 -18.13 -14.69 27.81
CA VAL A 73 -17.47 -13.52 27.25
C VAL A 73 -16.87 -13.98 25.94
N VAL A 74 -17.66 -13.88 24.86
CA VAL A 74 -17.15 -13.93 23.49
C VAL A 74 -16.08 -12.86 23.46
N THR A 75 -14.82 -13.30 23.45
CA THR A 75 -13.68 -12.44 23.17
C THR A 75 -13.92 -11.97 21.75
N ARG A 76 -14.60 -10.84 21.62
CA ARG A 76 -14.82 -10.18 20.35
C ARG A 76 -13.41 -9.87 19.90
N TRP A 77 -12.90 -10.66 18.95
CA TRP A 77 -11.72 -10.29 18.19
C TRP A 77 -12.06 -8.92 17.65
N VAL A 78 -11.54 -7.88 18.30
CA VAL A 78 -11.46 -6.58 17.68
C VAL A 78 -10.45 -6.83 16.58
N VAL A 79 -10.94 -7.32 15.44
CA VAL A 79 -10.27 -7.23 14.16
C VAL A 79 -10.09 -5.73 14.02
N SER A 80 -8.95 -5.26 14.51
CA SER A 80 -8.52 -3.89 14.31
C SER A 80 -8.34 -3.85 12.82
N GLU A 81 -9.33 -3.28 12.15
CA GLU A 81 -9.38 -3.25 10.70
C GLU A 81 -8.05 -2.67 10.24
N ALA A 82 -7.26 -3.52 9.56
CA ALA A 82 -5.93 -3.14 9.16
C ALA A 82 -6.08 -1.85 8.34
N PRO A 83 -5.33 -0.79 8.67
CA PRO A 83 -5.50 0.48 7.99
C PRO A 83 -5.31 0.24 6.49
N LEU A 84 -6.33 0.58 5.70
CA LEU A 84 -6.33 0.35 4.25
C LEU A 84 -5.11 0.95 3.55
N MET A 85 -4.52 2.00 4.14
CA MET A 85 -3.42 2.77 3.60
C MET A 85 -2.27 2.85 4.60
N ARG A 86 -1.03 2.90 4.10
CA ARG A 86 0.13 3.24 4.93
C ARG A 86 -0.01 4.64 5.53
N PRO A 87 0.49 4.86 6.77
CA PRO A 87 0.50 6.19 7.37
C PRO A 87 1.28 7.16 6.49
N VAL A 88 0.79 8.40 6.43
CA VAL A 88 1.42 9.44 5.63
C VAL A 88 2.64 9.99 6.36
N SER A 89 3.69 10.38 5.62
CA SER A 89 4.83 11.09 6.19
C SER A 89 4.38 12.33 6.97
N SER A 90 5.06 12.62 8.07
CA SER A 90 4.75 13.75 8.95
C SER A 90 4.71 15.08 8.20
N GLU A 91 5.64 15.29 7.26
CA GLU A 91 5.74 16.50 6.44
C GLU A 91 4.51 16.69 5.52
N THR A 92 4.10 15.62 4.83
CA THR A 92 2.93 15.68 3.95
C THR A 92 1.67 15.88 4.80
N LYS A 93 1.58 15.24 5.96
CA LYS A 93 0.48 15.42 6.92
C LYS A 93 0.44 16.85 7.48
N ALA A 94 1.57 17.49 7.73
CA ALA A 94 1.61 18.89 8.17
C ALA A 94 1.02 19.83 7.11
N SER A 95 1.26 19.54 5.82
CA SER A 95 0.69 20.32 4.72
C SER A 95 -0.85 20.30 4.69
N LEU A 96 -1.51 19.30 5.30
CA LEU A 96 -2.97 19.18 5.35
C LEU A 96 -3.64 20.36 6.07
N TYR A 97 -3.00 20.86 7.13
CA TYR A 97 -3.53 21.92 7.99
C TYR A 97 -2.86 23.28 7.76
N ALA A 98 -1.93 23.36 6.82
CA ALA A 98 -1.20 24.59 6.52
C ALA A 98 -1.98 25.48 5.53
N GLY A 99 -2.63 26.53 6.02
CA GLY A 99 -3.34 27.53 5.21
C GLY A 99 -4.66 27.03 4.60
N PHE A 100 -5.18 27.78 3.62
CA PHE A 100 -6.49 27.52 3.02
C PHE A 100 -6.42 26.79 1.67
N SER A 101 -7.39 25.91 1.42
CA SER A 101 -7.50 25.11 0.19
C SER A 101 -7.71 25.95 -1.07
N HIS A 102 -8.39 27.09 -0.93
CA HIS A 102 -8.68 28.02 -2.02
C HIS A 102 -7.38 28.49 -2.70
N ASP A 103 -6.43 29.00 -1.91
CA ASP A 103 -5.11 29.46 -2.37
C ASP A 103 -4.19 28.34 -2.89
N GLY A 104 -4.61 27.08 -2.79
CA GLY A 104 -3.80 25.94 -3.20
C GLY A 104 -2.87 25.39 -2.15
N ARG A 105 -3.10 25.81 -0.90
CA ARG A 105 -2.44 25.26 0.28
C ARG A 105 -3.37 24.25 0.98
N GLY A 106 -2.99 23.81 2.18
CA GLY A 106 -3.80 22.94 3.02
C GLY A 106 -4.15 21.62 2.33
N ARG A 107 -5.44 21.28 2.37
CA ARG A 107 -5.98 20.02 1.85
C ARG A 107 -5.75 19.82 0.36
N ARG A 108 -5.83 20.88 -0.45
CA ARG A 108 -5.60 20.79 -1.91
C ARG A 108 -4.15 20.37 -2.20
N LEU A 109 -3.20 20.97 -1.49
CA LEU A 109 -1.77 20.64 -1.59
C LEU A 109 -1.50 19.21 -1.12
N TYR A 110 -2.07 18.81 0.03
CA TYR A 110 -1.97 17.45 0.55
C TYR A 110 -2.45 16.41 -0.47
N LEU A 111 -3.65 16.60 -1.04
CA LEU A 111 -4.19 15.67 -2.02
C LEU A 111 -3.30 15.61 -3.27
N LYS A 112 -2.81 16.76 -3.77
CA LYS A 112 -1.89 16.79 -4.90
C LYS A 112 -0.59 16.03 -4.61
N LYS A 113 0.01 16.20 -3.42
CA LYS A 113 1.20 15.44 -2.99
C LYS A 113 0.88 13.95 -2.91
N ARG A 114 -0.24 13.57 -2.28
CA ARG A 114 -0.63 12.17 -2.09
C ARG A 114 -1.04 11.45 -3.38
N THR A 115 -1.49 12.17 -4.41
CA THR A 115 -1.77 11.61 -5.75
C THR A 115 -0.50 11.36 -6.55
N LYS A 116 0.57 12.15 -6.35
CA LYS A 116 1.86 11.91 -7.00
C LYS A 116 2.55 10.64 -6.49
N GLN A 117 2.22 10.20 -5.29
CA GLN A 117 2.77 8.99 -4.70
C GLN A 117 2.21 7.74 -5.40
N GLY A 118 3.11 6.83 -5.78
CA GLY A 118 2.72 5.56 -6.39
C GLY A 118 1.86 4.70 -5.47
N PRO A 119 1.03 3.80 -6.02
CA PRO A 119 0.15 2.95 -5.22
C PRO A 119 0.92 2.04 -4.26
N GLU A 120 2.11 1.57 -4.63
CA GLU A 120 2.96 0.66 -3.84
C GLU A 120 3.51 1.29 -2.55
N GLU A 121 3.76 2.60 -2.56
CA GLU A 121 4.14 3.32 -1.36
C GLU A 121 2.92 3.70 -0.49
N LYS A 122 1.75 3.80 -1.14
CA LYS A 122 0.48 4.19 -0.51
C LYS A 122 -0.16 3.00 0.22
N TYR A 123 -0.10 1.81 -0.35
CA TYR A 123 -0.82 0.61 0.08
C TYR A 123 0.17 -0.53 0.36
N ASP A 124 -0.12 -1.35 1.37
CA ASP A 124 0.73 -2.51 1.69
C ASP A 124 0.61 -3.61 0.64
N HIS A 125 -0.59 -3.79 0.11
CA HIS A 125 -0.96 -4.83 -0.84
C HIS A 125 -1.82 -4.23 -1.96
N PRO A 126 -1.89 -4.89 -3.13
CA PRO A 126 -2.81 -4.51 -4.17
C PRO A 126 -4.25 -4.56 -3.65
N ILE A 127 -5.05 -3.56 -4.01
CA ILE A 127 -6.48 -3.51 -3.68
C ILE A 127 -7.31 -4.17 -4.77
N LEU A 128 -6.92 -3.96 -6.03
CA LEU A 128 -7.66 -4.41 -7.18
C LEU A 128 -6.87 -5.49 -7.92
N SER A 129 -7.58 -6.40 -8.59
CA SER A 129 -6.96 -7.45 -9.42
C SER A 129 -6.11 -6.88 -10.56
N SER A 130 -6.43 -5.70 -11.08
CA SER A 130 -5.65 -5.03 -12.11
C SER A 130 -4.29 -4.53 -11.61
N TRP A 131 -4.13 -4.35 -10.29
CA TRP A 131 -2.86 -3.94 -9.69
C TRP A 131 -1.92 -5.13 -9.45
N ASP A 132 -2.38 -6.37 -9.63
CA ASP A 132 -1.52 -7.55 -9.54
C ASP A 132 -0.40 -7.49 -10.60
N TYR A 133 -0.72 -6.96 -11.78
CA TYR A 133 0.25 -6.71 -12.83
C TYR A 133 1.06 -5.44 -12.53
N GLY A 134 2.38 -5.59 -12.49
CA GLY A 134 3.32 -4.48 -12.32
C GLY A 134 3.53 -4.04 -10.87
N TRP A 135 2.87 -4.67 -9.88
CA TRP A 135 3.12 -4.40 -8.47
C TRP A 135 4.58 -4.70 -8.11
N ARG A 136 5.29 -3.67 -7.62
CA ARG A 136 6.70 -3.73 -7.21
C ARG A 136 7.65 -4.16 -8.30
N LEU A 137 7.31 -3.87 -9.56
CA LEU A 137 8.21 -4.17 -10.67
C LEU A 137 9.55 -3.44 -10.54
N GLY A 138 9.59 -2.29 -9.87
CA GLY A 138 10.82 -1.54 -9.60
C GLY A 138 11.77 -2.19 -8.58
N ASP A 139 11.29 -3.13 -7.75
CA ASP A 139 12.15 -3.88 -6.82
C ASP A 139 13.01 -4.90 -7.59
N TYR A 140 12.56 -5.31 -8.79
CA TYR A 140 13.37 -6.09 -9.70
C TYR A 140 14.32 -5.15 -10.44
N GLU A 141 15.62 -5.39 -10.29
CA GLU A 141 16.60 -4.84 -11.21
C GLU A 141 16.27 -5.37 -12.61
N MET A 142 15.51 -4.58 -13.38
CA MET A 142 15.39 -4.76 -14.82
C MET A 142 16.78 -4.49 -15.38
N THR A 143 17.63 -5.51 -15.30
CA THR A 143 18.85 -5.62 -16.07
C THR A 143 18.41 -5.78 -17.52
N CYS A 144 18.00 -4.66 -18.13
CA CYS A 144 17.90 -4.49 -19.56
C CYS A 144 19.32 -4.55 -20.12
N ASN A 145 19.93 -5.73 -19.98
CA ASN A 145 21.21 -6.04 -20.53
C ASN A 145 21.01 -6.01 -22.03
N THR A 146 21.52 -4.96 -22.66
CA THR A 146 21.73 -5.00 -24.10
C THR A 146 22.52 -6.29 -24.35
N PRO A 147 22.05 -7.19 -25.22
CA PRO A 147 22.73 -8.46 -25.43
C PRO A 147 24.18 -8.18 -25.80
N ALA A 148 25.12 -8.88 -25.16
CA ALA A 148 26.56 -8.66 -25.38
C ALA A 148 26.92 -8.71 -26.88
N ASN A 149 26.21 -9.54 -27.64
CA ASN A 149 26.35 -9.69 -29.09
C ASN A 149 25.07 -9.27 -29.81
N GLY A 150 24.76 -7.96 -29.84
CA GLY A 150 23.72 -7.39 -30.69
C GLY A 150 24.22 -7.15 -32.12
N ARG A 151 23.39 -7.41 -33.13
CA ARG A 151 23.73 -7.04 -34.53
C ARG A 151 23.79 -5.52 -34.63
N SER A 152 24.94 -4.97 -35.01
CA SER A 152 25.13 -3.55 -35.27
C SER A 152 24.94 -3.24 -36.76
N GLU A 153 24.28 -2.13 -37.07
CA GLU A 153 24.04 -1.69 -38.46
C GLU A 153 25.25 -0.90 -39.02
N ILE A 154 26.44 -1.50 -39.02
CA ILE A 154 27.70 -0.82 -39.42
C ILE A 154 27.59 -0.26 -40.84
N VAL A 155 27.17 -1.10 -41.80
CA VAL A 155 27.07 -0.69 -43.22
C VAL A 155 26.11 0.49 -43.38
N ARG A 156 24.98 0.47 -42.67
CA ARG A 156 24.00 1.55 -42.75
C ARG A 156 24.56 2.85 -42.18
N ASN A 157 25.24 2.76 -41.04
CA ASN A 157 25.78 3.91 -40.33
C ASN A 157 27.00 4.53 -41.04
N THR A 158 27.75 3.75 -41.83
CA THR A 158 28.96 4.24 -42.51
C THR A 158 28.76 4.57 -43.98
N PHE A 159 28.03 3.74 -44.75
CA PHE A 159 27.91 3.93 -46.20
C PHE A 159 26.82 4.91 -46.61
N TYR A 160 25.78 5.07 -45.79
CA TYR A 160 24.61 5.85 -46.17
C TYR A 160 24.50 7.10 -45.29
N ALA A 161 24.72 8.26 -45.90
CA ALA A 161 24.46 9.54 -45.25
C ALA A 161 22.96 9.87 -45.29
N ARG A 162 22.45 10.53 -44.23
CA ARG A 162 21.06 10.97 -44.17
C ARG A 162 20.76 12.09 -45.18
N ASN A 163 21.76 12.94 -45.46
CA ASN A 163 21.63 14.13 -46.28
C ASN A 163 22.55 14.05 -47.51
N GLY A 164 22.03 13.54 -48.62
CA GLY A 164 22.57 13.73 -49.98
C GLY A 164 24.09 13.53 -50.16
N ILE A 165 24.63 14.20 -51.18
CA ILE A 165 26.04 14.07 -51.63
C ILE A 165 27.01 14.80 -50.67
N PHE A 166 26.52 15.83 -49.97
CA PHE A 166 27.32 16.60 -49.03
C PHE A 166 27.01 16.16 -47.61
N ASN A 167 27.92 15.39 -47.01
CA ASN A 167 27.86 15.03 -45.60
C ASN A 167 28.22 16.24 -44.72
N ILE A 168 27.25 17.14 -44.50
CA ILE A 168 27.40 18.25 -43.56
C ILE A 168 27.00 17.70 -42.18
N PRO A 169 27.95 17.54 -41.24
CA PRO A 169 27.65 16.95 -39.93
C PRO A 169 26.67 17.87 -39.20
N SER A 170 25.48 17.34 -38.91
CA SER A 170 24.50 18.02 -38.07
C SER A 170 24.78 17.71 -36.60
N ALA A 171 24.41 18.62 -35.69
CA ALA A 171 24.55 18.40 -34.25
C ALA A 171 23.87 17.10 -33.75
N THR A 172 22.90 16.59 -34.51
CA THR A 172 22.21 15.33 -34.25
C THR A 172 23.03 14.07 -34.55
N ASP A 173 24.09 14.15 -35.35
CA ASP A 173 24.90 12.99 -35.76
C ASP A 173 25.95 12.57 -34.71
N GLN A 174 26.27 13.46 -33.76
CA GLN A 174 27.22 13.17 -32.67
C GLN A 174 26.59 12.42 -31.47
N CYS A 175 25.27 12.27 -31.44
CA CYS A 175 24.54 11.78 -30.27
C CYS A 175 24.12 10.30 -30.37
N ARG A 176 24.84 9.45 -31.11
CA ARG A 176 24.42 8.06 -31.37
C ARG A 176 25.45 7.02 -30.99
#